data_AF-A0A6N8YF36-F1
#
_entry.id   AF-A0A6N8YF36-F1
#
_cell.length_a   1.000
_cell.length_b   1.000
_cell.length_c   1.000
_cell.angle_alpha   90.00
_cell.angle_beta   90.00
_cell.angle_gamma   90.00
#
_symmetry.space_group_name_H-M   'P 1'
#
loop_
_entity.id
_entity.type
_entity.pdbx_description
1 polymer ?
#
loop_
_entity_poly.entity_id
_entity_poly.type
_entity_poly.pdbx_seq_one_letter_code
_entity_poly.pdbx_strand_id
1 'polypeptide(L)'
;MTAALATRVRAEKSAISDRDRDCAITVRSFELVTSGPFDRIVRVDGGHAPDGGANAEECLGLLSRAGIDHEQTRLVVLDSRWFSLSGDDDTATRESVAAALGVGPNPMSVQWASSAVFACADTAARAQARSLVAEWLGRERVALHPVVKADKDMLRQVQDEAREAAKRLDDMVRLCYRHIIFFDPRSDGGRRVVFLRLPKDTQSALNGADVWEELSEYREAFSPA
;
A
#
# COMPACT_ATOMS: atom_id res chain seq x y z
N MET A 1 -23.82 -15.13 15.24
CA MET A 1 -23.44 -14.11 16.24
C MET A 1 -24.64 -13.80 17.12
N THR A 2 -24.47 -13.80 18.45
CA THR A 2 -25.55 -13.40 19.38
C THR A 2 -25.78 -11.89 19.31
N ALA A 3 -26.99 -11.41 19.64
CA ALA A 3 -27.32 -9.98 19.61
C ALA A 3 -26.41 -9.13 20.51
N ALA A 4 -25.96 -9.69 21.64
CA ALA A 4 -25.04 -9.05 22.56
C ALA A 4 -23.63 -8.85 21.94
N LEU A 5 -23.10 -9.86 21.25
CA LEU A 5 -21.82 -9.76 20.53
C LEU A 5 -21.90 -8.75 19.39
N ALA A 6 -22.98 -8.79 18.61
CA ALA A 6 -23.20 -7.87 17.50
C ALA A 6 -23.20 -6.40 17.95
N THR A 7 -23.84 -6.13 19.10
CA THR A 7 -23.92 -4.79 19.69
C THR A 7 -22.54 -4.31 20.15
N ARG A 8 -21.73 -5.19 20.77
CA ARG A 8 -20.35 -4.87 21.19
C ARG A 8 -19.44 -4.58 20.01
N VAL A 9 -19.49 -5.41 18.96
CA VAL A 9 -18.70 -5.18 17.73
C VAL A 9 -19.08 -3.84 17.11
N ARG A 10 -20.36 -3.49 17.07
CA ARG A 10 -20.80 -2.19 16.56
C ARG A 10 -20.24 -1.03 17.37
N ALA A 11 -20.25 -1.13 18.70
CA ALA A 11 -19.69 -0.08 19.58
C ALA A 11 -18.19 0.10 19.35
N GLU A 12 -17.41 -0.99 19.30
CA GLU A 12 -15.98 -0.93 19.02
C GLU A 12 -15.69 -0.36 17.63
N LYS A 13 -16.45 -0.76 16.60
CA LYS A 13 -16.33 -0.23 15.24
C LYS A 13 -16.43 1.29 15.17
N SER A 14 -17.37 1.86 15.91
CA SER A 14 -17.60 3.31 15.97
C SER A 14 -16.50 4.06 16.73
N ALA A 15 -15.77 3.40 17.62
CA ALA A 15 -14.66 3.99 18.37
C ALA A 15 -13.31 3.95 17.64
N ILE A 16 -13.22 3.25 16.50
CA ILE A 16 -12.00 3.19 15.69
C ILE A 16 -11.88 4.48 14.87
N SER A 17 -10.78 5.21 15.09
CA SER A 17 -10.46 6.44 14.36
C SER A 17 -10.07 6.15 12.91
N ASP A 18 -10.21 7.13 12.02
CA ASP A 18 -9.73 6.99 10.64
C ASP A 18 -8.21 6.83 10.58
N ARG A 19 -7.48 7.43 11.53
CA ARG A 19 -6.03 7.25 11.69
C ARG A 19 -5.66 5.80 12.01
N ASP A 20 -6.40 5.14 12.91
CA ASP A 20 -6.20 3.72 13.20
C ASP A 20 -6.47 2.86 11.94
N ARG A 21 -7.50 3.24 11.18
CA ARG A 21 -7.87 2.52 9.94
C ARG A 21 -6.77 2.61 8.91
N ASP A 22 -6.27 3.81 8.66
CA ASP A 22 -5.22 4.04 7.66
C ASP A 22 -3.89 3.42 8.07
N CYS A 23 -3.55 3.50 9.37
CA CYS A 23 -2.39 2.81 9.91
C CYS A 23 -2.44 1.30 9.64
N ALA A 24 -3.58 0.67 9.92
CA ALA A 24 -3.75 -0.77 9.72
C ALA A 24 -3.65 -1.19 8.24
N ILE A 25 -4.15 -0.37 7.29
CA ILE A 25 -4.00 -0.64 5.85
C ILE A 25 -2.51 -0.68 5.47
N THR A 26 -1.74 0.32 5.88
CA THR A 26 -0.30 0.40 5.59
C THR A 26 0.48 -0.73 6.28
N VAL A 27 0.21 -1.01 7.55
CA VAL A 27 0.89 -2.11 8.26
C VAL A 27 0.60 -3.44 7.56
N ARG A 28 -0.66 -3.70 7.18
CA ARG A 28 -0.99 -4.91 6.44
C ARG A 28 -0.33 -4.96 5.06
N SER A 29 -0.24 -3.86 4.32
CA SER A 29 0.42 -3.88 3.01
C SER A 29 1.90 -4.28 3.11
N PHE A 30 2.58 -3.84 4.18
CA PHE A 30 3.96 -4.20 4.49
C PHE A 30 4.15 -5.66 4.92
N GLU A 31 3.13 -6.30 5.45
CA GLU A 31 3.16 -7.72 5.81
C GLU A 31 2.74 -8.62 4.64
N LEU A 32 1.86 -8.13 3.77
CA LEU A 32 1.33 -8.86 2.62
C LEU A 32 2.26 -8.86 1.41
N VAL A 33 3.25 -7.96 1.39
CA VAL A 33 4.19 -7.83 0.27
C VAL A 33 5.10 -9.06 0.16
N THR A 34 5.24 -9.57 -1.06
CA THR A 34 6.20 -10.62 -1.43
C THR A 34 7.22 -10.08 -2.42
N SER A 35 8.45 -10.56 -2.34
CA SER A 35 9.54 -10.04 -3.17
C SER A 35 9.45 -10.50 -4.62
N GLY A 36 8.93 -11.69 -4.88
CA GLY A 36 9.03 -12.29 -6.21
C GLY A 36 10.49 -12.29 -6.70
N PRO A 37 10.75 -11.86 -7.94
CA PRO A 37 12.12 -11.76 -8.49
C PRO A 37 12.96 -10.57 -7.98
N PHE A 38 12.38 -9.65 -7.19
CA PHE A 38 13.14 -8.52 -6.65
C PHE A 38 14.10 -8.98 -5.54
N ASP A 39 15.32 -8.47 -5.55
CA ASP A 39 16.33 -8.78 -4.52
C ASP A 39 15.94 -8.22 -3.15
N ARG A 40 15.17 -7.13 -3.12
CA ARG A 40 14.85 -6.39 -1.90
C ARG A 40 13.44 -5.82 -1.90
N ILE A 41 12.84 -5.83 -0.72
CA ILE A 41 11.63 -5.04 -0.41
C ILE A 41 12.05 -3.83 0.42
N VAL A 42 11.65 -2.64 -0.01
CA VAL A 42 11.81 -1.40 0.75
C VAL A 42 10.43 -0.93 1.21
N ARG A 43 10.23 -0.77 2.52
CA ARG A 43 8.98 -0.27 3.08
C ARG A 43 9.19 1.19 3.47
N VAL A 44 8.49 2.09 2.80
CA VAL A 44 8.58 3.52 3.07
C VAL A 44 7.53 3.86 4.13
N ASP A 45 7.84 3.66 5.40
CA ASP A 45 6.93 4.02 6.51
C ASP A 45 7.11 5.48 6.90
N GLY A 46 6.11 6.31 6.61
CA GLY A 46 6.12 7.71 7.03
C GLY A 46 5.51 7.93 8.42
N GLY A 47 4.97 6.88 9.04
CA GLY A 47 4.22 7.00 10.28
C GLY A 47 2.99 7.89 10.09
N HIS A 48 2.97 9.03 10.76
CA HIS A 48 1.81 9.91 10.72
C HIS A 48 1.91 10.91 9.58
N ALA A 49 0.98 10.80 8.62
CA ALA A 49 0.84 11.81 7.57
C ALA A 49 0.29 13.13 8.14
N PRO A 50 0.67 14.29 7.55
CA PRO A 50 0.12 15.59 7.91
C PRO A 50 -1.40 15.67 7.73
N ASP A 51 -2.05 16.45 8.60
CA ASP A 51 -3.48 16.76 8.45
C ASP A 51 -3.68 17.58 7.17
N GLY A 52 -4.58 17.13 6.29
CA GLY A 52 -4.82 17.74 4.98
C GLY A 52 -4.01 17.15 3.82
N GLY A 53 -3.13 16.18 4.09
CA GLY A 53 -2.33 15.50 3.07
C GLY A 53 -0.89 16.02 3.01
N ALA A 54 0.04 15.14 2.63
CA ALA A 54 1.45 15.48 2.47
C ALA A 54 1.70 16.18 1.13
N ASN A 55 2.54 17.21 1.13
CA ASN A 55 2.99 17.86 -0.10
C ASN A 55 4.17 17.12 -0.75
N ALA A 56 4.56 17.52 -1.97
CA ALA A 56 5.62 16.87 -2.73
C ALA A 56 6.99 16.90 -2.02
N GLU A 57 7.32 17.98 -1.31
CA GLU A 57 8.59 18.14 -0.59
C GLU A 57 8.67 17.19 0.61
N GLU A 58 7.59 17.10 1.40
CA GLU A 58 7.50 16.20 2.54
C GLU A 58 7.59 14.73 2.11
N CYS A 59 6.87 14.38 1.05
CA CYS A 59 6.92 13.06 0.42
C CYS A 59 8.33 12.73 -0.11
N LEU A 60 9.00 13.67 -0.79
CA LEU A 60 10.36 13.49 -1.27
C LEU A 60 11.35 13.34 -0.11
N GLY A 61 11.18 14.12 0.95
CA GLY A 61 11.96 14.01 2.18
C GLY A 61 11.85 12.62 2.80
N LEU A 62 10.66 12.03 2.80
CA LEU A 62 10.45 10.65 3.25
C LEU A 62 11.15 9.63 2.34
N LEU A 63 11.01 9.75 1.01
CA LEU A 63 11.65 8.88 0.03
C LEU A 63 13.18 8.92 0.12
N SER A 64 13.76 10.12 0.27
CA SER A 64 15.21 10.30 0.36
C SER A 64 15.86 9.57 1.53
N ARG A 65 15.12 9.41 2.64
CA ARG A 65 15.59 8.72 3.85
C ARG A 65 15.31 7.22 3.85
N ALA A 66 14.48 6.73 2.92
CA ALA A 66 14.05 5.34 2.89
C ALA A 66 15.05 4.37 2.24
N GLY A 67 16.21 4.86 1.77
CA GLY A 67 17.24 4.02 1.16
C GLY A 67 16.82 3.45 -0.20
N ILE A 68 16.09 4.25 -0.98
CA ILE A 68 15.54 3.86 -2.28
C ILE A 68 16.55 3.96 -3.44
N ASP A 69 17.78 4.41 -3.25
CA ASP A 69 18.83 4.34 -4.27
C ASP A 69 19.85 3.27 -3.86
N HIS A 70 19.83 2.14 -4.56
CA HIS A 70 20.61 0.97 -4.22
C HIS A 70 20.87 0.13 -5.47
N GLU A 71 22.01 -0.54 -5.54
CA GLU A 71 22.43 -1.39 -6.66
C GLU A 71 21.50 -2.61 -6.91
N GLN A 72 20.70 -2.99 -5.92
CA GLN A 72 19.83 -4.16 -5.96
C GLN A 72 18.49 -3.81 -6.61
N THR A 73 17.88 -4.80 -7.29
CA THR A 73 16.50 -4.65 -7.76
C THR A 73 15.56 -4.60 -6.56
N ARG A 74 14.63 -3.65 -6.57
CA ARG A 74 13.81 -3.38 -5.39
C ARG A 74 12.36 -3.06 -5.71
N LEU A 75 11.49 -3.71 -4.94
CA LEU A 75 10.08 -3.35 -4.83
C LEU A 75 9.91 -2.43 -3.62
N VAL A 76 9.55 -1.18 -3.88
CA VAL A 76 9.37 -0.13 -2.87
C VAL A 76 7.88 0.01 -2.57
N VAL A 77 7.44 -0.39 -1.39
CA VAL A 77 6.04 -0.24 -0.97
C VAL A 77 5.85 1.10 -0.28
N LEU A 78 5.02 1.96 -0.88
CA LEU A 78 4.71 3.27 -0.35
C LEU A 78 3.63 3.20 0.73
N ASP A 79 3.81 3.97 1.79
CA ASP A 79 2.80 4.14 2.84
C ASP A 79 1.56 4.83 2.29
N SER A 80 0.42 4.13 2.35
CA SER A 80 -0.86 4.61 1.82
C SER A 80 -1.40 5.86 2.51
N ARG A 81 -0.85 6.24 3.67
CA ARG A 81 -1.19 7.51 4.37
C ARG A 81 -0.54 8.72 3.71
N TRP A 82 0.64 8.53 3.12
CA TRP A 82 1.46 9.58 2.53
C TRP A 82 1.32 9.64 1.01
N PHE A 83 1.19 8.48 0.37
CA PHE A 83 1.17 8.34 -1.07
C PHE A 83 -0.11 7.66 -1.53
N SER A 84 -0.74 8.23 -2.54
CA SER A 84 -1.87 7.60 -3.22
C SER A 84 -2.03 8.15 -4.63
N LEU A 85 -2.53 7.32 -5.53
CA LEU A 85 -2.91 7.72 -6.89
C LEU A 85 -4.43 7.71 -7.06
N SER A 86 -4.89 8.29 -8.17
CA SER A 86 -6.30 8.26 -8.60
C SER A 86 -7.28 8.97 -7.65
N GLY A 87 -6.77 9.84 -6.78
CA GLY A 87 -7.59 10.83 -6.05
C GLY A 87 -7.71 12.13 -6.84
N ASP A 88 -8.48 13.08 -6.30
CA ASP A 88 -8.68 14.40 -6.92
C ASP A 88 -7.38 15.22 -7.04
N ASP A 89 -6.42 14.98 -6.15
CA ASP A 89 -5.06 15.54 -6.20
C ASP A 89 -4.03 14.45 -5.86
N ASP A 90 -3.40 13.88 -6.90
CA ASP A 90 -2.26 12.96 -6.77
C ASP A 90 -0.91 13.59 -7.12
N THR A 91 -0.88 14.93 -7.25
CA THR A 91 0.28 15.72 -7.69
C THR A 91 1.48 15.48 -6.80
N ALA A 92 1.30 15.54 -5.47
CA ALA A 92 2.36 15.34 -4.50
C ALA A 92 3.03 13.95 -4.65
N THR A 93 2.23 12.91 -4.90
CA THR A 93 2.76 11.55 -5.12
C THR A 93 3.54 11.47 -6.44
N ARG A 94 2.99 12.03 -7.53
CA ARG A 94 3.64 12.00 -8.84
C ARG A 94 4.95 12.76 -8.86
N GLU A 95 4.96 13.98 -8.34
CA GLU A 95 6.14 14.85 -8.32
C GLU A 95 7.23 14.29 -7.42
N SER A 96 6.89 13.82 -6.22
CA SER A 96 7.88 13.25 -5.29
C SER A 96 8.50 11.95 -5.80
N VAL A 97 7.69 11.04 -6.35
CA VAL A 97 8.22 9.77 -6.92
C VAL A 97 9.03 10.04 -8.19
N ALA A 98 8.62 11.02 -9.02
CA ALA A 98 9.42 11.40 -10.18
C ALA A 98 10.76 12.00 -9.79
N ALA A 99 10.76 12.92 -8.82
CA ALA A 99 11.97 13.50 -8.24
C ALA A 99 12.88 12.41 -7.66
N ALA A 100 12.31 11.44 -6.93
CA ALA A 100 13.02 10.30 -6.37
C ALA A 100 13.63 9.37 -7.44
N LEU A 101 13.09 9.35 -8.65
CA LEU A 101 13.65 8.65 -9.81
C LEU A 101 14.59 9.53 -10.65
N GLY A 102 14.92 10.74 -10.19
CA GLY A 102 15.83 11.67 -10.85
C GLY A 102 15.22 12.40 -12.05
N VAL A 103 13.89 12.59 -12.06
CA VAL A 103 13.12 13.25 -13.11
C VAL A 103 12.29 14.39 -12.52
N GLY A 104 11.92 15.39 -13.34
CA GLY A 104 11.06 16.49 -12.92
C GLY A 104 11.83 17.73 -12.47
N PRO A 105 11.16 18.72 -11.85
CA PRO A 105 11.73 20.02 -11.56
C PRO A 105 12.77 20.00 -10.43
N ASN A 106 12.66 19.06 -9.49
CA ASN A 106 13.53 18.94 -8.32
C ASN A 106 14.12 17.52 -8.20
N PRO A 107 14.92 17.05 -9.17
CA PRO A 107 15.35 15.66 -9.22
C PRO A 107 16.38 15.34 -8.12
N MET A 108 16.25 14.17 -7.50
CA MET A 108 17.30 13.58 -6.67
C MET A 108 18.46 13.09 -7.55
N SER A 109 19.68 13.19 -7.02
CA SER A 109 20.84 12.51 -7.62
C SER A 109 20.77 11.02 -7.28
N VAL A 110 20.29 10.21 -8.24
CA VAL A 110 20.14 8.76 -8.10
C VAL A 110 20.95 8.03 -9.15
N GLN A 111 21.59 6.93 -8.76
CA GLN A 111 22.40 6.10 -9.66
C GLN A 111 21.60 4.91 -10.21
N TRP A 112 20.71 4.35 -9.41
CA TRP A 112 20.05 3.07 -9.68
C TRP A 112 18.54 3.21 -9.85
N ALA A 113 18.07 4.33 -10.45
CA ALA A 113 16.64 4.60 -10.64
C ALA A 113 15.91 3.52 -11.44
N SER A 114 16.56 2.93 -12.45
CA SER A 114 15.97 1.92 -13.33
C SER A 114 15.71 0.56 -12.67
N SER A 115 16.26 0.30 -11.48
CA SER A 115 16.06 -0.94 -10.73
C SER A 115 15.05 -0.80 -9.57
N ALA A 116 14.42 0.37 -9.41
CA ALA A 116 13.34 0.60 -8.46
C ALA A 116 11.96 0.54 -9.12
N VAL A 117 11.04 -0.14 -8.45
CA VAL A 117 9.62 -0.14 -8.79
C VAL A 117 8.82 0.18 -7.53
N PHE A 118 7.96 1.18 -7.59
CA PHE A 118 7.16 1.62 -6.45
C PHE A 118 5.74 1.05 -6.54
N ALA A 119 5.28 0.39 -5.48
CA ALA A 119 3.90 -0.01 -5.29
C ALA A 119 3.15 1.10 -4.54
N CYS A 120 2.09 1.63 -5.16
CA CYS A 120 1.30 2.73 -4.62
C CYS A 120 -0.18 2.34 -4.46
N ALA A 121 -0.80 2.85 -3.40
CA ALA A 121 -2.21 2.62 -3.12
C ALA A 121 -3.12 3.51 -3.99
N ASP A 122 -4.29 2.98 -4.33
CA ASP A 122 -5.38 3.69 -5.00
C ASP A 122 -6.32 4.32 -3.96
N THR A 123 -6.67 5.59 -4.16
CA THR A 123 -7.49 6.36 -3.22
C THR A 123 -8.90 5.78 -3.04
N ALA A 124 -9.53 5.33 -4.12
CA ALA A 124 -10.90 4.82 -4.08
C ALA A 124 -10.98 3.45 -3.41
N ALA A 125 -10.04 2.56 -3.72
CA ALA A 125 -9.95 1.26 -3.07
C ALA A 125 -9.61 1.38 -1.57
N ARG A 126 -8.75 2.33 -1.19
CA ARG A 126 -8.42 2.62 0.21
C ARG A 126 -9.66 2.98 1.04
N ALA A 127 -10.60 3.73 0.47
CA ALA A 127 -11.86 4.06 1.15
C ALA A 127 -12.70 2.82 1.48
N GLN A 128 -12.71 1.81 0.60
CA GLN A 128 -13.38 0.53 0.85
C GLN A 128 -12.65 -0.27 1.93
N ALA A 129 -11.31 -0.33 1.88
CA ALA A 129 -10.49 -1.00 2.88
C ALA A 129 -10.72 -0.46 4.29
N ARG A 130 -10.87 0.87 4.47
CA ARG A 130 -11.17 1.49 5.79
C ARG A 130 -12.38 0.86 6.48
N SER A 131 -13.43 0.56 5.72
CA SER A 131 -14.65 -0.05 6.25
C SER A 131 -14.42 -1.49 6.74
N LEU A 132 -13.58 -2.25 6.02
CA LEU A 132 -13.20 -3.61 6.40
C LEU A 132 -12.24 -3.63 7.58
N VAL A 133 -11.32 -2.67 7.67
CA VAL A 133 -10.46 -2.50 8.83
C VAL A 133 -11.28 -2.28 10.09
N ALA A 134 -12.29 -1.40 10.05
CA ALA A 134 -13.17 -1.19 11.19
C ALA A 134 -13.83 -2.51 11.62
N GLU A 135 -14.31 -3.30 10.65
CA GLU A 135 -14.89 -4.62 10.88
C GLU A 135 -13.91 -5.58 11.59
N TRP A 136 -12.67 -5.66 11.13
CA TRP A 136 -11.65 -6.54 11.65
C TRP A 136 -11.18 -6.10 13.05
N LEU A 137 -10.71 -4.85 13.18
CA LEU A 137 -10.25 -4.29 14.45
C LEU A 137 -11.35 -4.30 15.52
N GLY A 138 -12.61 -4.06 15.12
CA GLY A 138 -13.74 -4.12 16.04
C GLY A 138 -13.90 -5.51 16.65
N ARG A 139 -13.70 -6.58 15.87
CA ARG A 139 -13.74 -7.95 16.37
C ARG A 139 -12.53 -8.32 17.21
N GLU A 140 -11.34 -7.88 16.81
CA GLU A 140 -10.12 -8.05 17.60
C GLU A 140 -10.28 -7.42 18.99
N ARG A 141 -10.79 -6.19 19.07
CA ARG A 141 -11.07 -5.52 20.35
C ARG A 141 -12.14 -6.23 21.17
N VAL A 142 -13.22 -6.72 20.55
CA VAL A 142 -14.27 -7.50 21.25
C VAL A 142 -13.72 -8.83 21.79
N ALA A 143 -12.85 -9.52 21.06
CA ALA A 143 -12.19 -10.73 21.55
C ALA A 143 -11.35 -10.47 22.81
N LEU A 144 -10.89 -9.23 22.99
CA LEU A 144 -10.13 -8.83 24.18
C LEU A 144 -11.02 -8.53 25.41
N HIS A 145 -12.33 -8.36 25.23
CA HIS A 145 -13.25 -7.97 26.30
C HIS A 145 -13.38 -9.06 27.37
N PRO A 146 -13.32 -8.73 28.69
CA PRO A 146 -13.31 -9.73 29.77
C PRO A 146 -14.46 -10.74 29.73
N VAL A 147 -15.69 -10.26 29.49
CA VAL A 147 -16.89 -11.12 29.36
C VAL A 147 -16.78 -12.09 28.19
N VAL A 148 -16.16 -11.68 27.07
CA VAL A 148 -15.97 -12.56 25.91
C VAL A 148 -14.84 -13.54 26.18
N LYS A 149 -13.73 -13.11 26.78
CA LYS A 149 -12.63 -14.01 27.18
C LYS A 149 -13.04 -15.09 28.17
N ALA A 150 -13.98 -14.78 29.06
CA ALA A 150 -14.46 -15.72 30.08
C ALA A 150 -15.36 -16.83 29.51
N ASP A 151 -15.96 -16.60 28.34
CA ASP A 151 -16.83 -17.55 27.64
C ASP A 151 -16.10 -18.12 26.42
N LYS A 152 -15.73 -19.41 26.50
CA LYS A 152 -14.94 -20.08 25.46
C LYS A 152 -15.65 -20.13 24.11
N ASP A 153 -16.97 -20.28 24.10
CA ASP A 153 -17.74 -20.40 22.86
C ASP A 153 -17.88 -19.03 22.19
N MET A 154 -18.15 -17.98 22.99
CA MET A 154 -18.17 -16.60 22.49
C MET A 154 -16.78 -16.18 21.96
N LEU A 155 -15.71 -16.50 22.69
CA LEU A 155 -14.35 -16.18 22.26
C LEU A 155 -14.00 -16.85 20.94
N ARG A 156 -14.26 -18.17 20.84
CA ARG A 156 -14.01 -18.93 19.61
C ARG A 156 -14.78 -18.35 18.43
N GLN A 157 -16.06 -18.05 18.63
CA GLN A 157 -16.89 -17.43 17.60
C GLN A 157 -16.29 -16.10 17.11
N VAL A 158 -15.95 -15.19 18.03
CA VAL A 158 -15.41 -13.87 17.65
C VAL A 158 -14.06 -14.00 16.96
N GLN A 159 -13.20 -14.93 17.39
CA GLN A 159 -11.90 -15.18 16.75
C GLN A 159 -12.04 -15.73 15.34
N ASP A 160 -12.96 -16.67 15.11
CA ASP A 160 -13.21 -17.21 13.78
C ASP A 160 -13.77 -16.12 12.85
N GLU A 161 -14.71 -15.29 13.34
CA GLU A 161 -15.21 -14.13 12.58
C GLU A 161 -14.13 -13.05 12.33
N ALA A 162 -13.20 -12.85 13.27
CA ALA A 162 -12.09 -11.92 13.10
C ALA A 162 -11.10 -12.41 12.03
N ARG A 163 -10.82 -13.72 11.97
CA ARG A 163 -10.00 -14.34 10.92
C ARG A 163 -10.62 -14.18 9.54
N GLU A 164 -11.92 -14.39 9.41
CA GLU A 164 -12.63 -14.19 8.13
C GLU A 164 -12.71 -12.71 7.75
N ALA A 165 -12.82 -11.79 8.72
CA ALA A 165 -12.68 -10.36 8.46
C ALA A 165 -11.26 -9.97 8.02
N ALA A 166 -10.23 -10.58 8.62
CA ALA A 166 -8.84 -10.35 8.25
C ALA A 166 -8.55 -10.81 6.82
N LYS A 167 -9.02 -11.99 6.40
CA LYS A 167 -8.86 -12.45 5.00
C LYS A 167 -9.47 -11.48 4.00
N ARG A 168 -10.71 -11.04 4.25
CA ARG A 168 -11.40 -10.05 3.40
C ARG A 168 -10.65 -8.71 3.36
N LEU A 169 -10.07 -8.29 4.48
CA LEU A 169 -9.23 -7.11 4.54
C LEU A 169 -7.96 -7.30 3.71
N ASP A 170 -7.27 -8.44 3.85
CA ASP A 170 -6.03 -8.71 3.13
C ASP A 170 -6.26 -8.70 1.61
N ASP A 171 -7.35 -9.32 1.13
CA ASP A 171 -7.75 -9.27 -0.28
C ASP A 171 -8.00 -7.82 -0.74
N MET A 172 -8.67 -7.01 0.09
CA MET A 172 -8.93 -5.61 -0.23
C MET A 172 -7.66 -4.75 -0.21
N VAL A 173 -6.72 -5.00 0.70
CA VAL A 173 -5.43 -4.31 0.74
C VAL A 173 -4.63 -4.63 -0.52
N ARG A 174 -4.66 -5.87 -1.01
CA ARG A 174 -4.06 -6.24 -2.31
C ARG A 174 -4.68 -5.47 -3.47
N LEU A 175 -6.00 -5.33 -3.48
CA LEU A 175 -6.73 -4.52 -4.46
C LEU A 175 -6.44 -3.01 -4.35
N CYS A 176 -6.12 -2.51 -3.15
CA CYS A 176 -5.70 -1.12 -2.96
C CYS A 176 -4.38 -0.84 -3.68
N TYR A 177 -3.44 -1.78 -3.65
CA TYR A 177 -2.13 -1.63 -4.25
C TYR A 177 -2.12 -2.24 -5.66
N ARG A 178 -2.58 -1.47 -6.64
CA ARG A 178 -2.60 -1.87 -8.06
C ARG A 178 -1.82 -0.94 -8.97
N HIS A 179 -1.20 0.09 -8.43
CA HIS A 179 -0.38 1.00 -9.21
C HIS A 179 1.10 0.68 -8.98
N ILE A 180 1.83 0.52 -10.08
CA ILE A 180 3.29 0.48 -10.10
C ILE A 180 3.83 1.75 -10.75
N ILE A 181 4.95 2.24 -10.23
CA ILE A 181 5.65 3.41 -10.75
C ILE A 181 7.11 3.05 -10.96
N PHE A 182 7.65 3.30 -12.14
CA PHE A 182 9.04 2.93 -12.45
C PHE A 182 9.66 3.88 -13.48
N PHE A 183 10.98 3.84 -13.55
CA PHE A 183 11.76 4.60 -14.51
C PHE A 183 11.89 3.82 -15.83
N ASP A 184 11.54 4.47 -16.95
CA ASP A 184 11.72 3.94 -18.30
C ASP A 184 12.95 4.61 -18.96
N PRO A 185 14.10 3.92 -19.05
CA PRO A 185 15.27 4.39 -19.77
C PRO A 185 15.04 4.19 -21.28
N ARG A 186 14.44 5.16 -21.97
CA ARG A 186 14.36 5.10 -23.44
C ARG A 186 15.73 5.32 -24.08
N SER A 187 15.92 4.69 -25.24
CA SER A 187 17.14 4.76 -26.05
C SER A 187 17.39 6.14 -26.68
N ASP A 188 16.39 7.01 -26.73
CA ASP A 188 16.47 8.39 -27.23
C ASP A 188 17.04 9.39 -26.21
N GLY A 189 17.41 8.92 -25.01
CA GLY A 189 17.91 9.76 -23.93
C GLY A 189 16.81 10.43 -23.11
N GLY A 190 15.54 10.20 -23.44
CA GLY A 190 14.39 10.68 -22.67
C GLY A 190 14.27 9.94 -21.32
N ARG A 191 14.48 10.66 -20.22
CA ARG A 191 14.20 10.15 -18.87
C ARG A 191 12.71 10.29 -18.57
N ARG A 192 11.98 9.16 -18.50
CA ARG A 192 10.54 9.16 -18.22
C ARG A 192 10.22 8.31 -17.01
N VAL A 193 9.21 8.75 -16.26
CA VAL A 193 8.55 7.97 -15.21
C VAL A 193 7.23 7.45 -15.75
N VAL A 194 7.00 6.15 -15.58
CA VAL A 194 5.78 5.46 -15.98
C VAL A 194 4.94 5.22 -14.74
N PHE A 195 3.66 5.60 -14.82
CA PHE A 195 2.65 5.29 -13.82
C PHE A 195 1.69 4.31 -14.47
N LEU A 196 1.68 3.07 -14.00
CA LEU A 196 0.92 1.99 -14.60
C LEU A 196 0.01 1.35 -13.57
N ARG A 197 -1.24 1.11 -13.96
CA ARG A 197 -2.19 0.33 -13.17
C ARG A 197 -2.22 -1.10 -13.70
N LEU A 198 -2.01 -2.08 -12.82
CA LEU A 198 -2.02 -3.50 -13.17
C LEU A 198 -3.38 -3.86 -13.80
N PRO A 199 -3.39 -4.52 -14.96
CA PRO A 199 -4.60 -4.68 -15.78
C PRO A 199 -5.59 -5.67 -15.16
N LYS A 200 -5.11 -6.76 -14.54
CA LYS A 200 -5.98 -7.81 -13.99
C LYS A 200 -6.38 -7.47 -12.56
N ASP A 201 -7.65 -7.70 -12.22
CA ASP A 201 -8.16 -7.47 -10.86
C ASP A 201 -7.59 -8.45 -9.83
N THR A 202 -7.03 -9.57 -10.28
CA THR A 202 -6.34 -10.56 -9.45
C THR A 202 -4.89 -10.19 -9.15
N GLN A 203 -4.31 -9.22 -9.85
CA GLN A 203 -2.92 -8.81 -9.66
C GLN A 203 -2.81 -7.73 -8.59
N SER A 204 -1.68 -7.74 -7.88
CA SER A 204 -1.37 -6.72 -6.87
C SER A 204 0.08 -6.27 -6.96
N ALA A 205 0.31 -4.97 -6.79
CA ALA A 205 1.64 -4.39 -6.68
C ALA A 205 2.37 -4.81 -5.39
N LEU A 206 1.67 -5.48 -4.46
CA LEU A 206 2.29 -6.14 -3.31
C LEU A 206 2.83 -7.54 -3.64
N ASN A 207 2.55 -8.08 -4.82
CA ASN A 207 3.11 -9.34 -5.26
C ASN A 207 4.22 -9.08 -6.28
N GLY A 208 5.47 -9.27 -5.88
CA GLY A 208 6.62 -9.03 -6.76
C GLY A 208 6.62 -9.86 -8.05
N ALA A 209 5.96 -11.02 -8.08
CA ALA A 209 5.82 -11.82 -9.30
C ALA A 209 4.87 -11.14 -10.31
N ASP A 210 3.70 -10.65 -9.85
CA ASP A 210 2.74 -9.94 -10.69
C ASP A 210 3.37 -8.65 -11.27
N VAL A 211 4.13 -7.93 -10.44
CA VAL A 211 4.86 -6.73 -10.85
C VAL A 211 5.90 -7.07 -11.93
N TRP A 212 6.65 -8.16 -11.75
CA TRP A 212 7.69 -8.56 -12.70
C TRP A 212 7.13 -9.04 -14.05
N GLU A 213 6.02 -9.78 -14.02
CA GLU A 213 5.25 -10.16 -15.22
C GLU A 213 4.89 -8.91 -16.01
N GLU A 214 4.26 -7.92 -15.37
CA GLU A 214 3.82 -6.70 -16.03
C GLU A 214 4.98 -5.86 -16.59
N LEU A 215 6.10 -5.76 -15.87
CA LEU A 215 7.29 -5.06 -16.38
C LEU A 215 7.88 -5.74 -17.61
N SER A 216 7.81 -7.06 -17.67
CA SER A 216 8.29 -7.84 -18.82
C SER A 216 7.39 -7.61 -20.03
N GLU A 217 6.06 -7.69 -19.84
CA GLU A 217 5.07 -7.38 -20.90
C GLU A 217 5.20 -5.94 -21.40
N TYR A 218 5.39 -4.97 -20.50
CA TYR A 218 5.64 -3.58 -20.86
C TYR A 218 6.89 -3.45 -21.75
N ARG A 219 8.00 -4.08 -21.37
CA ARG A 219 9.24 -4.01 -22.16
C ARG A 219 9.08 -4.64 -23.54
N GLU A 220 8.38 -5.76 -23.66
CA GLU A 220 8.12 -6.39 -24.95
C GLU A 220 7.26 -5.49 -25.87
N ALA A 221 6.24 -4.83 -25.31
CA ALA A 221 5.37 -3.93 -26.08
C ALA A 221 6.08 -2.65 -26.56
N PHE A 222 7.11 -2.18 -25.84
CA PHE A 222 7.76 -0.89 -26.07
C PHE A 222 9.23 -0.98 -26.49
N SER A 223 9.82 -2.17 -26.64
CA SER A 223 11.14 -2.34 -27.26
C SER A 223 10.99 -2.39 -28.80
N PRO A 224 11.59 -1.47 -29.56
CA PRO A 224 11.69 -1.64 -31.01
C PRO A 224 12.58 -2.85 -31.30
N ALA A 225 12.16 -3.69 -32.25
CA ALA A 225 12.97 -4.77 -32.81
C ALA A 225 14.27 -4.23 -33.43
#